data_AF-A0A821WK81-F1
#
_entry.id   AF-A0A821WK81-F1
#
_cell.length_a   1.000
_cell.length_b   1.000
_cell.length_c   1.000
_cell.angle_alpha   90.00
_cell.angle_beta   90.00
_cell.angle_gamma   90.00
#
_symmetry.space_group_name_H-M   'P 1'
#
loop_
_entity.id
_entity.type
_entity.pdbx_description
1 polymer ?
#
loop_
_entity_poly.entity_id
_entity_poly.type
_entity_poly.pdbx_seq_one_letter_code
_entity_poly.pdbx_strand_id
1 'polypeptide(L)' 'TTPPKRSWRKEAIIRWLKSHNIVVPEKAVKAELLEIALDNLPPKKYEIDEAAKKIQCWFAVIF' A
#
# COMPACT_ATOMS: atom_id res chain seq x y z
N THR A 1 1.68 9.09 -0.63
CA THR A 1 2.78 8.89 -1.60
C THR A 1 2.31 7.88 -2.63
N THR A 2 2.49 8.13 -3.93
CA THR A 2 2.10 7.15 -4.96
C THR A 2 2.98 5.90 -4.91
N PRO A 3 2.44 4.70 -5.19
CA PRO A 3 3.24 3.48 -5.22
C PRO A 3 4.26 3.51 -6.36
N PRO A 4 5.45 2.92 -6.18
CA PRO A 4 6.45 2.84 -7.23
C PRO A 4 5.97 1.99 -8.40
N LYS A 5 6.26 2.44 -9.63
CA LYS A 5 5.91 1.75 -10.88
C LYS A 5 7.14 1.11 -11.50
N ARG A 6 6.96 0.08 -12.34
CA ARG A 6 8.06 -0.55 -13.11
C ARG A 6 8.86 0.47 -13.96
N SER A 7 8.21 1.54 -14.41
CA SER A 7 8.83 2.63 -15.18
C SER A 7 9.71 3.56 -14.34
N TRP A 8 9.67 3.50 -13.01
CA TRP A 8 10.50 4.36 -12.16
C TRP A 8 11.98 4.03 -12.28
N ARG A 9 12.82 5.05 -12.13
CA ARG A 9 14.28 4.89 -12.03
C ARG A 9 14.67 4.35 -10.67
N LYS A 10 15.82 3.69 -10.59
CA LYS A 10 16.33 3.06 -9.36
C LYS A 10 16.43 4.08 -8.21
N GLU A 11 16.91 5.28 -8.51
CA GLU A 11 17.10 6.35 -7.51
C GLU A 11 15.77 6.82 -6.91
N ALA A 12 14.72 6.87 -7.74
CA ALA A 12 13.38 7.26 -7.30
C ALA A 12 12.76 6.21 -6.37
N ILE A 13 12.95 4.92 -6.66
CA ILE A 13 12.48 3.82 -5.80
C ILE A 13 13.23 3.85 -4.46
N ILE A 14 14.54 4.07 -4.46
CA ILE A 14 15.33 4.20 -3.23
C ILE A 14 14.86 5.40 -2.40
N ARG A 15 14.62 6.56 -3.03
CA ARG A 15 14.12 7.75 -2.33
C ARG A 15 12.76 7.47 -1.68
N TRP A 16 11.87 6.76 -2.37
CA TRP A 16 10.57 6.38 -1.84
C TRP A 16 10.71 5.40 -0.67
N LEU A 17 11.55 4.37 -0.78
CA LEU A 17 11.81 3.42 0.31
C LEU A 17 12.38 4.13 1.54
N LYS A 18 13.33 5.05 1.36
CA LYS A 18 13.88 5.89 2.43
C LYS A 18 12.83 6.78 3.07
N SER A 19 11.93 7.39 2.29
CA SER A 19 10.87 8.23 2.85
C SER A 19 9.85 7.45 3.68
N HIS A 20 9.75 6.14 3.46
CA HIS A 20 8.91 5.23 4.26
C HIS A 20 9.71 4.51 5.36
N ASN A 21 10.95 4.94 5.64
CA ASN A 21 11.86 4.33 6.62
C ASN A 21 12.15 2.83 6.37
N ILE A 22 12.11 2.40 5.10
CA ILE A 22 12.41 1.01 4.72
C ILE A 22 13.90 0.90 4.43
N VAL A 23 14.57 -0.02 5.14
CA VAL A 23 15.99 -0.32 4.95
C VAL A 23 16.17 -1.06 3.63
N VAL A 24 17.04 -0.55 2.77
CA VAL A 24 17.34 -1.14 1.47
C VAL A 24 18.78 -1.65 1.43
N PRO A 25 19.04 -2.83 0.83
CA PRO A 25 20.41 -3.29 0.63
C PRO A 25 21.14 -2.37 -0.35
N GLU A 26 22.37 -1.96 -0.02
CA GLU A 26 23.15 -1.02 -0.84
C GLU A 26 23.44 -1.58 -2.26
N LYS A 27 23.54 -2.91 -2.37
CA LYS A 27 23.77 -3.64 -3.62
C LYS A 27 22.49 -4.15 -4.29
N ALA A 28 21.30 -3.76 -3.81
CA ALA A 28 20.04 -4.24 -4.38
C ALA A 28 19.87 -3.79 -5.84
N VAL A 29 19.35 -4.69 -6.67
CA VAL A 29 19.02 -4.43 -8.07
C VAL A 29 17.68 -3.71 -8.14
N LYS A 30 17.39 -3.04 -9.26
CA LYS A 30 16.10 -2.35 -9.44
C LYS A 30 14.89 -3.28 -9.22
N ALA A 31 14.98 -4.55 -9.63
CA ALA A 31 13.91 -5.52 -9.45
C ALA A 31 13.64 -5.78 -7.95
N GLU A 32 14.68 -6.12 -7.20
CA GLU A 32 14.63 -6.31 -5.73
C GLU A 32 14.04 -5.10 -5.01
N LEU A 33 14.50 -3.88 -5.36
CA LEU A 33 13.99 -2.65 -4.77
C LEU A 33 12.50 -2.43 -5.07
N LEU A 34 12.05 -2.85 -6.26
CA LEU A 34 10.64 -2.75 -6.64
C LEU A 34 9.81 -3.74 -5.82
N GLU A 35 10.27 -4.99 -5.66
CA GLU A 35 9.59 -6.01 -4.86
C GLU A 35 9.44 -5.57 -3.40
N ILE A 36 10.53 -5.13 -2.77
CA ILE A 36 10.51 -4.59 -1.40
C ILE A 36 9.49 -3.45 -1.28
N ALA A 37 9.42 -2.57 -2.28
CA ALA A 37 8.48 -1.47 -2.24
C ALA A 37 7.01 -1.89 -2.46
N LEU A 38 6.77 -2.96 -3.22
CA LEU A 38 5.45 -3.54 -3.43
C LEU A 38 4.97 -4.31 -2.19
N ASP A 39 5.86 -5.03 -1.51
CA ASP A 39 5.55 -5.76 -0.27
C ASP A 39 5.23 -4.82 0.89
N ASN A 40 5.85 -3.63 0.91
CA ASN A 40 5.64 -2.62 1.95
C ASN A 40 4.62 -1.54 1.54
N LEU A 41 3.73 -1.83 0.59
CA LEU A 41 2.66 -0.91 0.24
C LEU A 41 1.74 -0.69 1.44
N PRO A 42 1.39 0.57 1.77
CA PRO A 42 0.43 0.83 2.82
C PRO A 42 -0.87 0.11 2.49
N PRO A 43 -1.53 -0.52 3.49
CA PRO A 43 -2.80 -1.19 3.27
C PRO A 43 -3.75 -0.18 2.63
N LYS A 44 -4.33 -0.54 1.49
CA LYS A 44 -5.38 0.26 0.87
C LYS A 44 -6.48 0.38 1.92
N LYS A 45 -6.63 1.57 2.51
CA LYS A 45 -7.85 1.92 3.23
C LYS A 45 -8.97 1.82 2.20
N TYR A 46 -9.63 0.68 2.18
CA TYR A 46 -10.97 0.62 1.68
C TYR A 46 -11.77 1.41 2.72
N GLU A 47 -12.12 2.65 2.38
CA GLU A 47 -13.23 3.29 3.05
C GLU A 47 -14.41 2.37 2.72
N ILE A 48 -14.77 1.49 3.66
CA ILE A 48 -16.04 0.81 3.56
C ILE A 48 -17.04 1.95 3.65
N ASP A 49 -17.54 2.39 2.50
CA ASP A 49 -18.68 3.28 2.43
C ASP A 49 -19.71 2.78 3.46
N GLU A 50 -20.21 3.71 4.27
CA GLU A 50 -21.20 3.51 5.34
C GLU A 50 -22.41 2.65 4.95
N ALA A 51 -22.60 2.36 3.65
CA ALA A 51 -23.54 1.40 3.12
C ALA A 51 -23.52 0.03 3.83
N ALA A 52 -22.35 -0.50 4.20
CA ALA A 52 -22.28 -1.81 4.87
C ALA A 52 -22.81 -1.78 6.32
N LYS A 53 -22.74 -0.63 7.00
CA LYS A 53 -23.24 -0.47 8.37
C LYS A 53 -24.76 -0.38 8.43
N LYS A 54 -25.41 0.07 7.35
CA LYS A 54 -26.87 0.25 7.29
C LYS A 54 -27.65 -1.07 7.17
N ILE A 55 -27.05 -2.10 6.57
CA ILE A 55 -27.70 -3.41 6.37
C ILE A 55 -27.84 -4.18 7.70
N GLN A 56 -26.92 -3.98 8.65
CA GLN A 56 -26.94 -4.68 9.93
C GLN A 56 -28.05 -4.17 10.89
N CYS A 57 -28.67 -3.03 10.58
CA CYS A 57 -29.69 -2.42 11.44
C CYS A 57 -31.14 -2.81 11.07
N TRP A 58 -31.40 -3.26 9.84
CA TRP A 58 -32.75 -3.62 9.40
C TRP A 58 -33.20 -5.03 9.77
N PHE A 59 -32.27 -5.97 9.96
CA PHE A 59 -32.61 -7.35 10.32
C PHE A 59 -32.92 -7.57 11.81
N ALA A 60 -32.66 -6.58 12.68
CA ALA A 60 -32.88 -6.71 14.12
C ALA A 60 -34.28 -6.30 14.62
N VAL A 61 -35.19 -5.88 13.72
CA VAL A 61 -36.52 -5.32 14.09
C VAL A 61 -37.68 -6.26 13.69
N ILE A 62 -37.38 -7.47 13.20
CA ILE A 62 -38.39 -8.48 12.88
C ILE A 62 -38.21 -9.67 13.83
N PHE A 63 -38.60 -9.48 15.09
CA PHE A 63 -38.93 -10.53 16.04
C PHE A 63 -40.02 -10.03 16.98
#